data_AF-A0A8T2MQW1-F1
#
_entry.id   AF-A0A8T2MQW1-F1
#
_cell.length_a   1.000
_cell.length_b   1.000
_cell.length_c   1.000
_cell.angle_alpha   90.00
_cell.angle_beta   90.00
_cell.angle_gamma   90.00
#
_symmetry.space_group_name_H-M   'P 1'
#
loop_
_entity.id
_entity.type
_entity.pdbx_description
1 polymer ?
#
loop_
_entity_poly.entity_id
_entity_poly.type
_entity_poly.pdbx_seq_one_letter_code
_entity_poly.pdbx_strand_id
1 'polypeptide(L)'
;MESASFLYEKHPSVSTLLSYQKGALHVIRGSRMHLTRNSRVVLVGHGSRGGDGAAILGGYQAEEIAGVVGAMETEDGRVRTVSVVGCELGRDLLFATRLLRALRSLHVETKLHLRRSALSITPSGEKVTREEGNGPPTWRHKDGRNKIIAWLDGTGNLLTREEERQRGRVVPHYQGQALHIEPLDWPTHPQMFVPAELRAKYTSIDCLEGLTWSLFFEANEKSRAPDYALEDSRANHTIVWLNGQEPSSDISIKHIVTILDLVREIRYVAKENVNADLYYALNDIVYKVEKRTLYVSIAGKTMDPQDQDEILRFTGAFKAKREHLTLRDLRQGLKASEFNDFCRQTFQFRQCEGSSNCERWGHYFMAAVFSESVRNFRTFSLFLMSVIACEVSRFQGPDDQICTAFVGEDHPMVGAGTWLERDKRGFYGCSLSTADEWTKRDKLVWLEEVLRKENALFSRTKAKMVSVYGQQEDAELDIFGKVKVINQYAFSSFIEYFRGTNEGRKLSRGCMSHQ
;
A
#
# COMPACT_ATOMS: atom_id res chain seq x y z
N MET A 1 3.17 -2.92 15.97
CA MET A 1 2.37 -3.08 17.20
C MET A 1 2.53 -4.48 17.78
N GLU A 2 2.20 -5.54 17.04
CA GLU A 2 2.33 -6.95 17.50
C GLU A 2 3.68 -7.29 18.16
N SER A 3 4.81 -6.96 17.53
CA SER A 3 6.14 -7.21 18.10
C SER A 3 6.41 -6.46 19.41
N ALA A 4 5.83 -5.28 19.59
CA ALA A 4 5.92 -4.52 20.83
C ALA A 4 5.07 -5.18 21.93
N SER A 5 3.91 -5.73 21.56
CA SER A 5 3.08 -6.54 22.46
C SER A 5 3.82 -7.80 22.93
N PHE A 6 4.43 -8.59 22.03
CA PHE A 6 5.20 -9.77 22.44
C PHE A 6 6.40 -9.44 23.36
N LEU A 7 7.06 -8.30 23.13
CA LEU A 7 8.12 -7.82 24.03
C LEU A 7 7.58 -7.44 25.41
N TYR A 8 6.38 -6.84 25.48
CA TYR A 8 5.70 -6.52 26.73
C TYR A 8 5.31 -7.80 27.50
N GLU A 9 4.70 -8.77 26.83
CA GLU A 9 4.25 -10.04 27.43
C GLU A 9 5.40 -10.88 28.02
N LYS A 10 6.64 -10.60 27.63
CA LYS A 10 7.82 -11.25 28.23
C LYS A 10 8.01 -10.87 29.71
N HIS A 11 7.68 -9.63 30.07
CA HIS A 11 7.86 -9.09 31.43
C HIS A 11 6.74 -8.08 31.78
N PRO A 12 5.46 -8.48 31.80
CA PRO A 12 4.32 -7.57 31.85
C PRO A 12 4.22 -6.81 33.19
N SER A 13 4.66 -7.42 34.29
CA SER A 13 4.61 -6.84 35.64
C SER A 13 5.57 -5.67 35.87
N VAL A 14 6.57 -5.50 35.01
CA VAL A 14 7.63 -4.49 35.13
C VAL A 14 7.81 -3.67 33.85
N SER A 15 6.86 -3.77 32.92
CA SER A 15 6.90 -3.10 31.62
C SER A 15 5.68 -2.20 31.44
N THR A 16 5.87 -1.14 30.66
CA THR A 16 4.79 -0.27 30.17
C THR A 16 4.85 -0.26 28.66
N LEU A 17 3.74 -0.53 28.00
CA LEU A 17 3.63 -0.46 26.55
C LEU A 17 3.08 0.91 26.16
N LEU A 18 3.87 1.66 25.40
CA LEU A 18 3.54 2.99 24.91
C LEU A 18 3.44 2.99 23.39
N SER A 19 2.59 3.84 22.83
CA SER A 19 2.57 4.18 21.41
C SER A 19 2.87 5.65 21.22
N TYR A 20 3.72 5.96 20.24
CA TYR A 20 4.01 7.32 19.84
C TYR A 20 3.26 7.65 18.55
N GLN A 21 2.40 8.67 18.60
CA GLN A 21 1.62 9.13 17.45
C GLN A 21 1.48 10.65 17.51
N LYS A 22 1.67 11.34 16.37
CA LYS A 22 1.43 12.79 16.22
C LYS A 22 2.10 13.67 17.31
N GLY A 23 3.33 13.31 17.71
CA GLY A 23 4.08 14.08 18.71
C GLY A 23 3.79 13.72 20.17
N ALA A 24 2.87 12.78 20.44
CA ALA A 24 2.48 12.40 21.79
C ALA A 24 2.69 10.91 22.11
N LEU A 25 3.00 10.63 23.37
CA LEU A 25 3.10 9.28 23.92
C LEU A 25 1.79 8.89 24.62
N HIS A 26 1.22 7.76 24.21
CA HIS A 26 0.00 7.20 24.78
C HIS A 26 0.29 5.85 25.44
N VAL A 27 -0.22 5.66 26.66
CA VAL A 27 -0.15 4.37 27.36
C VAL A 27 -1.16 3.41 26.75
N ILE A 28 -0.69 2.24 26.28
CA ILE A 28 -1.55 1.16 25.80
C ILE A 28 -1.77 0.12 26.90
N ARG A 29 -0.71 -0.28 27.61
CA ARG A 29 -0.77 -1.26 28.71
C ARG A 29 0.22 -0.91 29.82
N GLY A 30 -0.15 -1.28 31.05
CA GLY A 30 0.63 -0.98 32.26
C GLY A 30 0.42 0.45 32.75
N SER A 31 1.18 0.83 33.78
CA SER A 31 1.13 2.17 34.37
C SER A 31 2.26 3.04 33.84
N ARG A 32 2.07 4.36 33.79
CA ARG A 32 3.16 5.29 33.45
C ARG A 32 4.25 5.19 34.53
N MET A 33 5.51 5.08 34.13
CA MET A 33 6.66 5.00 35.02
C MET A 33 7.70 6.04 34.64
N HIS A 34 8.37 6.61 35.63
CA HIS A 34 9.54 7.45 35.41
C HIS A 34 10.74 6.58 35.03
N LEU A 35 11.62 7.12 34.19
CA LEU A 35 12.84 6.42 33.80
C LEU A 35 13.95 6.65 34.84
N THR A 36 14.56 5.56 35.28
CA THR A 36 15.68 5.55 36.23
C THR A 36 16.95 5.08 35.53
N ARG A 37 18.10 5.19 36.21
CA ARG A 37 19.38 4.61 35.75
C ARG A 37 19.34 3.10 35.47
N ASN A 38 18.36 2.39 36.02
CA ASN A 38 18.16 0.95 35.80
C ASN A 38 17.16 0.64 34.68
N SER A 39 16.40 1.64 34.23
CA SER A 39 15.37 1.48 33.21
C SER A 39 15.97 1.15 31.84
N ARG A 40 15.23 0.35 31.08
CA ARG A 40 15.53 0.02 29.69
C ARG A 40 14.40 0.51 28.81
N VAL A 41 14.70 1.42 27.90
CA VAL A 41 13.75 1.84 26.87
C VAL A 41 13.89 0.91 25.68
N VAL A 42 12.77 0.40 25.15
CA VAL A 42 12.76 -0.47 23.97
C VAL A 42 11.94 0.22 22.89
N LEU A 43 12.62 0.70 21.86
CA LEU A 43 12.00 1.37 20.72
C LEU A 43 11.75 0.34 19.64
N VAL A 44 10.50 0.17 19.21
CA VAL A 44 10.10 -0.86 18.24
C VAL A 44 9.52 -0.20 17.01
N GLY A 45 10.11 -0.47 15.86
CA GLY A 45 9.66 0.07 14.57
C GLY A 45 10.38 -0.61 13.41
N HIS A 46 9.92 -0.35 12.20
CA HIS A 46 10.59 -0.86 11.01
C HIS A 46 11.88 -0.08 10.77
N GLY A 47 12.99 -0.78 10.50
CA GLY A 47 14.22 -0.13 10.07
C GLY A 47 14.19 0.07 8.55
N SER A 48 14.38 1.30 8.08
CA SER A 48 14.41 1.67 6.67
C SER A 48 15.33 2.88 6.44
N ARG A 49 15.39 3.39 5.20
CA ARG A 49 16.05 4.67 4.87
C ARG A 49 15.02 5.76 4.61
N GLY A 50 15.34 6.99 5.02
CA GLY A 50 14.60 8.21 4.67
C GLY A 50 14.89 8.67 3.25
N GLY A 51 14.19 9.72 2.80
CA GLY A 51 14.36 10.27 1.43
C GLY A 51 15.75 10.86 1.15
N ASP A 52 16.52 11.16 2.20
CA ASP A 52 17.92 11.59 2.16
C ASP A 52 18.92 10.41 2.26
N GLY A 53 18.41 9.17 2.31
CA GLY A 53 19.20 7.96 2.48
C GLY A 53 19.63 7.67 3.93
N ALA A 54 19.31 8.53 4.90
CA ALA A 54 19.64 8.32 6.31
C ALA A 54 18.79 7.21 6.93
N ALA A 55 19.34 6.43 7.84
CA ALA A 55 18.56 5.38 8.50
C ALA A 55 17.46 5.98 9.42
N ILE A 56 16.26 5.38 9.39
CA ILE A 56 15.10 5.79 10.20
C ILE A 56 14.46 4.58 10.89
N LEU A 57 13.78 4.82 12.01
CA LEU A 57 13.00 3.80 12.73
C LEU A 57 11.53 4.18 12.73
N GLY A 58 10.69 3.34 12.10
CA GLY A 58 9.24 3.52 12.07
C GLY A 58 8.81 4.85 11.43
N GLY A 59 9.60 5.36 10.49
CA GLY A 59 9.38 6.66 9.84
C GLY A 59 10.10 7.85 10.49
N TYR A 60 10.73 7.67 11.66
CA TYR A 60 11.34 8.76 12.43
C TYR A 60 12.86 8.77 12.33
N GLN A 61 13.41 9.99 12.21
CA GLN A 61 14.84 10.27 12.25
C GLN A 61 15.39 10.15 13.67
N ALA A 62 16.71 10.08 13.78
CA ALA A 62 17.42 9.93 15.04
C ALA A 62 17.06 11.03 16.07
N GLU A 63 16.94 12.28 15.63
CA GLU A 63 16.61 13.42 16.49
C GLU A 63 15.17 13.36 17.02
N GLU A 64 14.22 12.96 16.17
CA GLU A 64 12.82 12.79 16.55
C GLU A 64 12.67 11.67 17.59
N ILE A 65 13.37 10.55 17.38
CA ILE A 65 13.43 9.43 18.33
C ILE A 65 13.99 9.88 19.68
N ALA A 66 15.02 10.73 19.69
CA ALA A 66 15.56 11.28 20.93
C ALA A 66 14.50 12.11 21.68
N GLY A 67 13.72 12.92 20.97
CA GLY A 67 12.58 13.66 21.52
C GLY A 67 11.56 12.74 22.21
N VAL A 68 11.25 11.60 21.59
CA VAL A 68 10.35 10.59 22.19
C VAL A 68 10.88 10.06 23.52
N VAL A 69 12.18 9.75 23.59
CA VAL A 69 12.80 9.27 24.85
C VAL A 69 12.87 10.39 25.89
N GLY A 70 13.19 11.61 25.48
CA GLY A 70 13.23 12.78 26.36
C GLY A 70 11.87 13.08 27.01
N ALA A 71 10.77 12.83 26.30
CA ALA A 71 9.41 13.02 26.82
C ALA A 71 9.00 12.00 27.91
N MET A 72 9.79 10.94 28.15
CA MET A 72 9.46 9.90 29.14
C MET A 72 9.87 10.24 30.58
N GLU A 73 10.37 11.45 30.86
CA GLU A 73 10.82 11.94 32.17
C GLU A 73 11.83 11.01 32.88
N THR A 74 13.11 11.41 32.84
CA THR A 74 14.22 10.68 33.49
C THR A 74 14.58 11.33 34.82
N GLU A 75 14.56 10.58 35.93
CA GLU A 75 14.86 11.11 37.27
C GLU A 75 16.28 11.70 37.38
N ASP A 76 17.29 10.96 36.91
CA ASP A 76 18.71 11.33 37.03
C ASP A 76 19.37 11.67 35.67
N GLY A 77 18.57 11.88 34.61
CA GLY A 77 19.10 12.05 33.24
C GLY A 77 19.84 10.82 32.70
N ARG A 78 19.72 9.66 33.36
CA ARG A 78 20.42 8.41 33.00
C ARG A 78 19.44 7.29 32.76
N VAL A 79 19.64 6.58 31.65
CA VAL A 79 18.91 5.36 31.31
C VAL A 79 19.93 4.27 31.04
N ARG A 80 19.70 3.06 31.58
CA ARG A 80 20.66 1.95 31.43
C ARG A 80 20.97 1.66 29.96
N THR A 81 19.93 1.59 29.15
CA THR A 81 20.03 1.22 27.74
C THR A 81 18.79 1.66 26.97
N VAL A 82 18.99 2.20 25.77
CA VAL A 82 17.98 2.32 24.74
C VAL A 82 18.20 1.17 23.73
N SER A 83 17.28 0.21 23.72
CA SER A 83 17.33 -0.92 22.79
C SER A 83 16.49 -0.61 21.57
N VAL A 84 17.16 -0.31 20.46
CA VAL A 84 16.52 -0.08 19.17
C VAL A 84 16.21 -1.43 18.51
N VAL A 85 14.93 -1.67 18.27
CA VAL A 85 14.37 -2.90 17.69
C VAL A 85 13.82 -2.54 16.31
N GLY A 86 14.73 -2.53 15.35
CA GLY A 86 14.49 -2.39 13.92
C GLY A 86 15.63 -3.07 13.16
N CYS A 87 15.38 -3.44 11.91
CA CYS A 87 16.36 -4.12 11.07
C CYS A 87 17.49 -3.19 10.65
N GLU A 88 18.70 -3.72 10.58
CA GLU A 88 19.88 -3.10 9.94
C GLU A 88 20.36 -1.72 10.43
N LEU A 89 19.72 -1.10 11.42
CA LEU A 89 20.12 0.19 11.97
C LEU A 89 21.52 0.21 12.60
N GLY A 90 22.09 -0.96 12.89
CA GLY A 90 23.48 -1.10 13.33
C GLY A 90 24.50 -0.97 12.19
N ARG A 91 24.09 -1.05 10.92
CA ARG A 91 25.00 -0.82 9.78
C ARG A 91 25.32 0.66 9.60
N ASP A 92 24.41 1.53 10.03
CA ASP A 92 24.56 2.98 9.96
C ASP A 92 25.03 3.56 11.31
N LEU A 93 26.35 3.73 11.45
CA LEU A 93 26.93 4.33 12.65
C LEU A 93 26.64 5.83 12.77
N LEU A 94 26.27 6.51 11.67
CA LEU A 94 25.87 7.91 11.70
C LEU A 94 24.52 8.05 12.40
N PHE A 95 23.57 7.15 12.15
CA PHE A 95 22.31 7.09 12.90
C PHE A 95 22.54 6.94 14.41
N ALA A 96 23.41 6.01 14.81
CA ALA A 96 23.76 5.81 16.23
C ALA A 96 24.37 7.07 16.85
N THR A 97 25.26 7.74 16.11
CA THR A 97 25.91 9.00 16.54
C THR A 97 24.88 10.11 16.71
N ARG A 98 24.02 10.34 15.72
CA ARG A 98 22.98 11.36 15.74
C ARG A 98 22.02 11.14 16.91
N LEU A 99 21.55 9.92 17.10
CA LEU A 99 20.63 9.58 18.19
C LEU A 99 21.26 9.80 19.56
N LEU A 100 22.50 9.33 19.78
CA LEU A 100 23.18 9.54 21.06
C LEU A 100 23.48 11.01 21.34
N ARG A 101 23.85 11.80 20.33
CA ARG A 101 24.09 13.25 20.49
C ARG A 101 22.79 13.98 20.81
N ALA A 102 21.71 13.67 20.12
CA ALA A 102 20.39 14.25 20.38
C ALA A 102 19.86 13.88 21.78
N LEU A 103 20.04 12.63 22.22
CA LEU A 103 19.73 12.22 23.59
C LEU A 103 20.55 13.00 24.62
N ARG A 104 21.86 13.18 24.38
CA ARG A 104 22.73 13.96 25.25
C ARG A 104 22.32 15.44 25.32
N SER A 105 21.91 16.05 24.22
CA SER A 105 21.38 17.42 24.24
C SER A 105 20.07 17.56 25.02
N LEU A 106 19.33 16.45 25.17
CA LEU A 106 18.14 16.34 26.02
C LEU A 106 18.50 15.85 27.44
N HIS A 107 19.77 15.88 27.83
CA HIS A 107 20.28 15.47 29.14
C HIS A 107 20.01 13.99 29.47
N VAL A 108 19.94 13.13 28.44
CA VAL A 108 19.79 11.67 28.58
C VAL A 108 21.09 10.96 28.22
N GLU A 109 21.82 10.47 29.22
CA GLU A 109 22.99 9.59 29.03
C GLU A 109 22.56 8.12 28.98
N THR A 110 23.01 7.38 27.95
CA THR A 110 22.64 5.98 27.75
C THR A 110 23.60 5.26 26.79
N LYS A 111 23.36 3.97 26.58
CA LYS A 111 23.96 3.14 25.53
C LYS A 111 22.87 2.65 24.59
N LEU A 112 23.18 2.58 23.30
CA LEU A 112 22.30 2.00 22.28
C LEU A 112 22.60 0.52 22.07
N HIS A 113 21.55 -0.30 21.95
CA HIS A 113 21.66 -1.66 21.43
C HIS A 113 20.96 -1.74 20.06
N LEU A 114 21.74 -1.93 18.99
CA LEU A 114 21.31 -1.94 17.59
C LEU A 114 21.54 -3.33 16.96
N ARG A 115 20.94 -3.59 15.78
CA ARG A 115 21.16 -4.83 15.02
C ARG A 115 21.64 -4.57 13.59
N ARG A 116 22.55 -5.41 13.12
CA ARG A 116 23.14 -5.32 11.77
C ARG A 116 22.37 -6.08 10.70
N SER A 117 21.53 -7.03 11.08
CA SER A 117 20.78 -7.85 10.13
C SER A 117 19.28 -7.70 10.34
N ALA A 118 18.51 -8.38 9.49
CA ALA A 118 17.08 -8.56 9.68
C ALA A 118 16.78 -9.13 11.08
N LEU A 119 15.82 -8.52 11.75
CA LEU A 119 15.43 -8.75 13.14
C LEU A 119 13.95 -9.11 13.18
N SER A 120 13.56 -10.08 13.99
CA SER A 120 12.15 -10.41 14.27
C SER A 120 11.95 -10.62 15.76
N ILE A 121 10.70 -10.56 16.21
CA ILE A 121 10.29 -10.83 17.59
C ILE A 121 9.39 -12.05 17.59
N THR A 122 9.79 -13.10 18.29
CA THR A 122 8.96 -14.30 18.45
C THR A 122 7.71 -14.01 19.30
N PRO A 123 6.66 -14.84 19.23
CA PRO A 123 5.51 -14.72 20.13
C PRO A 123 5.87 -14.74 21.63
N SER A 124 7.00 -15.35 22.00
CA SER A 124 7.56 -15.35 23.36
C SER A 124 8.38 -14.11 23.73
N GLY A 125 8.43 -13.10 22.85
CA GLY A 125 9.18 -11.86 23.06
C GLY A 125 10.71 -12.02 22.92
N GLU A 126 11.20 -13.08 22.28
CA GLU A 126 12.62 -13.25 21.97
C GLU A 126 13.02 -12.47 20.71
N LYS A 127 14.17 -11.79 20.77
CA LYS A 127 14.76 -11.08 19.63
C LYS A 127 15.59 -12.05 18.81
N VAL A 128 15.18 -12.33 17.59
CA VAL A 128 15.89 -13.23 16.68
C VAL A 128 16.42 -12.47 15.47
N THR A 129 17.61 -12.81 15.02
CA THR A 129 18.25 -12.21 13.84
C THR A 129 18.42 -13.24 12.75
N ARG A 130 18.25 -12.84 11.49
CA ARG A 130 18.44 -13.70 10.33
C ARG A 130 19.93 -13.82 10.01
N GLU A 131 20.39 -15.04 9.77
CA GLU A 131 21.73 -15.30 9.22
C GLU A 131 21.72 -14.95 7.72
N GLU A 132 22.73 -14.23 7.25
CA GLU A 132 22.86 -13.88 5.84
C GLU A 132 23.48 -15.06 5.06
N GLY A 133 22.85 -15.43 3.94
CA GLY A 133 23.32 -16.49 3.06
C GLY A 133 22.30 -16.87 1.99
N ASN A 134 22.73 -17.69 1.02
CA ASN A 134 21.93 -18.11 -0.13
C ASN A 134 20.97 -19.29 0.15
N GLY A 135 20.83 -19.69 1.42
CA GLY A 135 19.97 -20.79 1.86
C GLY A 135 18.63 -20.31 2.43
N PRO A 136 17.77 -21.24 2.89
CA PRO A 136 16.52 -20.87 3.58
C PRO A 136 16.81 -20.01 4.82
N PRO A 137 15.94 -19.02 5.12
CA PRO A 137 16.17 -18.06 6.19
C PRO A 137 16.32 -18.76 7.54
N THR A 138 17.52 -18.65 8.13
CA THR A 138 17.82 -19.24 9.44
C THR A 138 17.80 -18.16 10.51
N TRP A 139 16.86 -18.27 11.45
CA TRP A 139 16.71 -17.34 12.57
C TRP A 139 17.50 -17.79 13.79
N ARG A 140 18.24 -16.86 14.40
CA ARG A 140 19.06 -17.13 15.58
C ARG A 140 18.70 -16.22 16.76
N HIS A 141 18.52 -16.81 17.92
CA HIS A 141 18.38 -16.10 19.19
C HIS A 141 19.75 -15.92 19.85
N LYS A 142 19.99 -14.73 20.43
CA LYS A 142 21.28 -14.35 21.07
C LYS A 142 22.48 -14.44 20.13
N ASP A 143 22.32 -14.07 18.86
CA ASP A 143 23.46 -13.94 17.92
C ASP A 143 24.18 -12.61 18.16
N GLY A 144 25.30 -12.66 18.89
CA GLY A 144 26.09 -11.49 19.28
C GLY A 144 26.76 -10.79 18.09
N ARG A 145 27.05 -11.54 17.01
CA ARG A 145 27.64 -11.00 15.77
C ARG A 145 26.75 -9.94 15.12
N ASN A 146 25.44 -10.06 15.30
CA ASN A 146 24.45 -9.16 14.73
C ASN A 146 24.07 -8.02 15.67
N LYS A 147 24.68 -7.91 16.85
CA LYS A 147 24.37 -6.86 17.84
C LYS A 147 25.54 -5.90 18.00
N ILE A 148 25.23 -4.60 17.91
CA ILE A 148 26.16 -3.53 18.24
C ILE A 148 25.70 -2.85 19.51
N ILE A 149 26.65 -2.58 20.40
CA ILE A 149 26.49 -1.68 21.54
C ILE A 149 27.23 -0.39 21.21
N ALA A 150 26.53 0.74 21.17
CA ALA A 150 27.12 2.04 20.88
C ALA A 150 26.90 3.02 22.03
N TRP A 151 27.88 3.86 22.33
CA TRP A 151 27.77 4.92 23.34
C TRP A 151 28.73 6.06 22.98
N LEU A 152 28.52 7.21 23.59
CA LEU A 152 29.45 8.34 23.45
C LEU A 152 30.41 8.36 24.64
N ASP A 153 31.67 8.68 24.40
CA ASP A 153 32.62 8.97 25.48
C ASP A 153 32.40 10.36 26.09
N GLY A 154 33.26 10.74 27.05
CA GLY A 154 33.19 12.04 27.72
C GLY A 154 33.43 13.24 26.79
N THR A 155 34.08 13.03 25.65
CA THR A 155 34.35 14.07 24.63
C THR A 155 33.27 14.15 23.55
N GLY A 156 32.34 13.19 23.50
CA GLY A 156 31.29 13.13 22.47
C GLY A 156 31.67 12.35 21.22
N ASN A 157 32.71 11.53 21.30
CA ASN A 157 33.07 10.59 20.24
C ASN A 157 32.33 9.27 20.40
N LEU A 158 31.93 8.67 19.27
CA LEU A 158 31.23 7.39 19.26
C LEU A 158 32.21 6.25 19.56
N LEU A 159 31.87 5.45 20.56
CA LEU A 159 32.49 4.17 20.86
C LEU A 159 31.49 3.05 20.55
N THR A 160 31.99 1.99 19.94
CA THR A 160 31.19 0.80 19.61
C THR A 160 31.83 -0.46 20.14
N ARG A 161 31.01 -1.42 20.55
CA ARG A 161 31.43 -2.77 20.90
C ARG A 161 30.56 -3.78 20.17
N GLU A 162 31.22 -4.73 19.54
CA GLU A 162 30.60 -5.89 18.91
C GLU A 162 30.66 -7.10 19.84
N GLU A 163 29.65 -7.96 19.80
CA GLU A 163 29.64 -9.23 20.53
C GLU A 163 30.01 -10.39 19.59
N GLU A 164 31.11 -10.25 18.85
CA GLU A 164 31.53 -11.14 17.73
C GLU A 164 31.62 -12.64 18.08
N ARG A 165 31.79 -13.01 19.35
CA ARG A 165 32.11 -14.38 19.77
C ARG A 165 30.92 -15.28 20.08
N GLN A 166 29.68 -14.83 19.93
CA GLN A 166 28.48 -15.62 20.27
C GLN A 166 27.62 -15.91 19.05
N ARG A 167 27.89 -17.03 18.37
CA ARG A 167 27.02 -17.59 17.33
C ARG A 167 25.78 -18.16 18.02
N GLY A 168 24.73 -17.35 18.13
CA GLY A 168 23.50 -17.67 18.86
C GLY A 168 22.83 -18.99 18.42
N ARG A 169 21.84 -19.44 19.21
CA ARG A 169 21.10 -20.68 18.95
C ARG A 169 20.12 -20.50 17.79
N VAL A 170 20.01 -21.52 16.93
CA VAL A 170 18.96 -21.56 15.90
C VAL A 170 17.59 -21.69 16.57
N VAL A 171 16.59 -20.99 16.06
CA VAL A 171 15.19 -21.17 16.45
C VAL A 171 14.50 -22.02 15.38
N PRO A 172 14.36 -23.34 15.60
CA PRO A 172 13.83 -24.24 14.57
C PRO A 172 12.37 -23.92 14.29
N HIS A 173 11.96 -24.09 13.02
CA HIS A 173 10.58 -23.90 12.54
C HIS A 173 9.99 -22.49 12.73
N TYR A 174 10.79 -21.48 13.09
CA TYR A 174 10.30 -20.11 13.19
C TYR A 174 10.24 -19.46 11.80
N GLN A 175 9.02 -19.10 11.38
CA GLN A 175 8.73 -18.44 10.10
C GLN A 175 8.37 -16.95 10.27
N GLY A 176 8.83 -16.31 11.35
CA GLY A 176 8.47 -14.91 11.59
C GLY A 176 9.05 -13.96 10.56
N GLN A 177 8.32 -12.87 10.33
CA GLN A 177 8.69 -11.82 9.39
C GLN A 177 9.75 -10.88 9.99
N ALA A 178 10.65 -10.38 9.15
CA ALA A 178 11.60 -9.37 9.55
C ALA A 178 10.87 -8.05 9.84
N LEU A 179 11.33 -7.30 10.84
CA LEU A 179 10.98 -5.90 11.08
C LEU A 179 11.60 -4.96 10.03
N HIS A 180 11.94 -5.50 8.86
CA HIS A 180 12.43 -4.74 7.73
C HIS A 180 11.24 -4.60 6.81
N ILE A 181 10.85 -3.36 6.57
CA ILE A 181 10.30 -3.05 5.28
C ILE A 181 11.58 -2.72 4.52
N GLU A 182 11.99 -3.58 3.61
CA GLU A 182 12.73 -3.07 2.46
C GLU A 182 11.68 -2.17 1.84
N PRO A 183 11.75 -0.82 1.98
CA PRO A 183 10.90 -0.03 1.12
C PRO A 183 11.33 -0.52 -0.25
N LEU A 184 10.40 -1.11 -1.01
CA LEU A 184 10.63 -1.22 -2.42
C LEU A 184 10.82 0.22 -2.84
N ASP A 185 12.09 0.64 -2.95
CA ASP A 185 12.46 2.02 -3.18
C ASP A 185 11.63 2.46 -4.37
N TRP A 186 10.75 3.43 -4.14
CA TRP A 186 9.81 3.84 -5.18
C TRP A 186 10.61 4.11 -6.44
N PRO A 187 10.29 3.46 -7.56
CA PRO A 187 11.26 3.36 -8.61
C PRO A 187 11.48 4.75 -9.20
N THR A 188 12.75 5.09 -9.40
CA THR A 188 13.18 6.44 -9.79
C THR A 188 13.15 6.68 -11.30
N HIS A 189 12.96 5.61 -12.08
CA HIS A 189 12.89 5.63 -13.53
C HIS A 189 12.07 4.43 -14.04
N PRO A 190 11.47 4.53 -15.24
CA PRO A 190 10.80 3.41 -15.89
C PRO A 190 11.68 2.16 -16.02
N GLN A 191 11.12 1.01 -15.66
CA GLN A 191 11.76 -0.31 -15.75
C GLN A 191 10.71 -1.42 -15.89
N MET A 192 11.14 -2.60 -16.34
CA MET A 192 10.26 -3.76 -16.51
C MET A 192 10.24 -4.60 -15.23
N PHE A 193 9.06 -4.89 -14.68
CA PHE A 193 8.93 -5.72 -13.47
C PHE A 193 8.59 -7.17 -13.80
N VAL A 194 8.12 -7.44 -15.02
CA VAL A 194 7.87 -8.79 -15.49
C VAL A 194 9.17 -9.41 -16.04
N PRO A 195 9.52 -10.66 -15.65
CA PRO A 195 10.70 -11.35 -16.15
C PRO A 195 10.74 -11.42 -17.68
N ALA A 196 11.94 -11.31 -18.26
CA ALA A 196 12.12 -11.27 -19.71
C ALA A 196 11.56 -12.53 -20.42
N GLU A 197 11.66 -13.69 -19.78
CA GLU A 197 11.14 -14.96 -20.30
C GLU A 197 9.62 -14.94 -20.43
N LEU A 198 8.93 -14.34 -19.45
CA LEU A 198 7.47 -14.21 -19.47
C LEU A 198 7.03 -13.11 -20.43
N ARG A 199 7.80 -12.03 -20.59
CA ARG A 199 7.53 -10.98 -21.59
C ARG A 199 7.71 -11.49 -23.02
N ALA A 200 8.66 -12.39 -23.26
CA ALA A 200 8.80 -13.07 -24.55
C ALA A 200 7.58 -13.94 -24.89
N LYS A 201 6.94 -14.53 -23.87
CA LYS A 201 5.71 -15.34 -24.04
C LYS A 201 4.44 -14.48 -24.16
N TYR A 202 4.34 -13.42 -23.37
CA TYR A 202 3.18 -12.53 -23.30
C TYR A 202 3.56 -11.15 -23.83
N THR A 203 3.59 -11.03 -25.16
CA THR A 203 4.20 -9.90 -25.87
C THR A 203 3.50 -8.56 -25.66
N SER A 204 2.24 -8.54 -25.23
CA SER A 204 1.50 -7.29 -24.95
C SER A 204 1.89 -6.64 -23.62
N ILE A 205 2.59 -7.37 -22.74
CA ILE A 205 2.92 -6.92 -21.39
C ILE A 205 3.88 -5.73 -21.42
N ASP A 206 4.80 -5.67 -22.38
CA ASP A 206 5.74 -4.54 -22.52
C ASP A 206 4.99 -3.20 -22.66
N CYS A 207 3.88 -3.21 -23.40
CA CYS A 207 3.04 -2.05 -23.68
C CYS A 207 2.19 -1.69 -22.48
N LEU A 208 1.63 -2.71 -21.82
CA LEU A 208 0.84 -2.54 -20.61
C LEU A 208 1.69 -1.97 -19.46
N GLU A 209 2.92 -2.46 -19.26
CA GLU A 209 3.85 -1.87 -18.28
C GLU A 209 4.18 -0.42 -18.65
N GLY A 210 4.46 -0.14 -19.93
CA GLY A 210 4.73 1.23 -20.36
C GLY A 210 3.53 2.18 -20.16
N LEU A 211 2.28 1.76 -20.40
CA LEU A 211 1.07 2.53 -20.08
C LEU A 211 0.90 2.74 -18.57
N THR A 212 1.30 1.75 -17.79
CA THR A 212 1.22 1.79 -16.33
C THR A 212 2.21 2.78 -15.75
N TRP A 213 3.44 2.80 -16.27
CA TRP A 213 4.42 3.85 -15.99
C TRP A 213 3.83 5.23 -16.29
N SER A 214 3.19 5.31 -17.44
CA SER A 214 2.56 6.52 -17.95
C SER A 214 1.52 7.13 -16.99
N LEU A 215 0.71 6.29 -16.34
CA LEU A 215 -0.35 6.72 -15.43
C LEU A 215 0.14 6.97 -13.99
N PHE A 216 1.13 6.22 -13.51
CA PHE A 216 1.47 6.18 -12.09
C PHE A 216 2.86 6.73 -11.74
N PHE A 217 3.71 7.01 -12.73
CA PHE A 217 5.04 7.54 -12.48
C PHE A 217 5.03 9.05 -12.29
N GLU A 218 5.11 9.46 -11.02
CA GLU A 218 5.52 10.81 -10.65
C GLU A 218 6.56 10.70 -9.53
N ALA A 219 7.77 11.22 -9.80
CA ALA A 219 8.90 11.07 -8.88
C ALA A 219 8.63 11.72 -7.51
N ASN A 220 7.96 12.88 -7.49
CA ASN A 220 7.94 13.78 -6.33
C ASN A 220 6.56 14.22 -5.84
N GLU A 221 5.47 13.81 -6.49
CA GLU A 221 4.14 14.30 -6.15
C GLU A 221 3.45 13.42 -5.09
N LYS A 222 3.10 14.03 -3.95
CA LYS A 222 2.30 13.43 -2.87
C LYS A 222 0.85 13.91 -2.88
N SER A 223 0.38 14.42 -4.02
CA SER A 223 -0.98 14.92 -4.14
C SER A 223 -1.97 13.79 -3.88
N ARG A 224 -3.03 14.15 -3.16
CA ARG A 224 -4.16 13.30 -2.84
C ARG A 224 -5.40 13.89 -3.46
N ALA A 225 -6.46 13.09 -3.53
CA ALA A 225 -7.79 13.58 -3.80
C ALA A 225 -8.20 14.67 -2.78
N PRO A 226 -9.13 15.56 -3.15
CA PRO A 226 -9.67 16.55 -2.23
C PRO A 226 -10.32 15.88 -1.02
N ASP A 227 -10.35 16.57 0.12
CA ASP A 227 -11.13 16.11 1.26
C ASP A 227 -12.63 16.19 0.93
N TYR A 228 -13.38 15.21 1.41
CA TYR A 228 -14.83 15.18 1.27
C TYR A 228 -15.43 16.25 2.16
N ALA A 229 -16.03 17.25 1.52
CA ALA A 229 -16.85 18.27 2.16
C ALA A 229 -18.27 18.15 1.60
N LEU A 230 -19.26 18.26 2.49
CA LEU A 230 -20.65 18.38 2.08
C LEU A 230 -20.82 19.77 1.44
N GLU A 231 -21.13 19.82 0.15
CA GLU A 231 -21.38 21.08 -0.56
C GLU A 231 -22.58 21.83 0.03
N ASP A 232 -22.59 23.17 -0.07
CA ASP A 232 -23.65 24.05 0.45
C ASP A 232 -25.06 23.68 -0.05
N SER A 233 -25.19 23.06 -1.23
CA SER A 233 -26.46 22.59 -1.80
C SER A 233 -27.07 21.39 -1.05
N ARG A 234 -26.27 20.69 -0.23
CA ARG A 234 -26.66 19.56 0.63
C ARG A 234 -26.39 19.86 2.10
N ALA A 235 -26.39 21.13 2.51
CA ALA A 235 -26.07 21.56 3.88
C ALA A 235 -26.88 20.87 4.99
N ASN A 236 -28.06 20.29 4.68
CA ASN A 236 -28.88 19.56 5.64
C ASN A 236 -28.60 18.05 5.69
N HIS A 237 -27.79 17.49 4.78
CA HIS A 237 -27.45 16.07 4.77
C HIS A 237 -26.32 15.77 5.75
N THR A 238 -26.31 14.57 6.30
CA THR A 238 -25.26 14.09 7.19
C THR A 238 -24.82 12.69 6.78
N ILE A 239 -23.63 12.27 7.21
CA ILE A 239 -23.17 10.90 6.99
C ILE A 239 -23.85 10.01 8.04
N VAL A 240 -24.68 9.09 7.58
CA VAL A 240 -25.26 8.03 8.39
C VAL A 240 -24.28 6.86 8.40
N TRP A 241 -23.63 6.65 9.54
CA TRP A 241 -22.63 5.61 9.74
C TRP A 241 -23.26 4.24 10.01
N LEU A 242 -22.67 3.20 9.43
CA LEU A 242 -22.90 1.83 9.87
C LEU A 242 -22.17 1.60 11.20
N ASN A 243 -22.76 0.77 12.06
CA ASN A 243 -22.29 0.59 13.43
C ASN A 243 -20.80 0.20 13.50
N GLY A 244 -19.99 0.98 14.23
CA GLY A 244 -18.56 0.75 14.40
C GLY A 244 -17.68 1.03 13.17
N GLN A 245 -18.22 1.68 12.14
CA GLN A 245 -17.48 2.04 10.91
C GLN A 245 -17.08 3.51 10.82
N GLU A 246 -17.42 4.33 11.82
CA GLU A 246 -17.03 5.73 11.84
C GLU A 246 -15.51 5.88 12.00
N PRO A 247 -14.85 6.73 11.18
CA PRO A 247 -13.45 7.05 11.35
C PRO A 247 -13.20 7.81 12.65
N SER A 248 -12.00 7.64 13.21
CA SER A 248 -11.51 8.57 14.23
C SER A 248 -11.49 10.00 13.68
N SER A 249 -11.74 11.00 14.54
CA SER A 249 -11.88 12.42 14.16
C SER A 249 -10.67 13.02 13.43
N ASP A 250 -9.55 12.30 13.41
CA ASP A 250 -8.27 12.72 12.87
C ASP A 250 -7.94 12.08 11.50
N ILE A 251 -8.88 11.31 10.94
CA ILE A 251 -8.80 10.68 9.62
C ILE A 251 -9.70 11.45 8.65
N SER A 252 -9.10 12.05 7.61
CA SER A 252 -9.87 12.73 6.58
C SER A 252 -10.46 11.73 5.57
N ILE A 253 -11.71 11.97 5.18
CA ILE A 253 -12.38 11.22 4.11
C ILE A 253 -11.97 11.89 2.80
N LYS A 254 -11.49 11.12 1.83
CA LYS A 254 -11.12 11.63 0.50
C LYS A 254 -12.26 11.49 -0.49
N HIS A 255 -12.49 12.51 -1.32
CA HIS A 255 -13.58 12.52 -2.29
C HIS A 255 -13.08 12.11 -3.67
N ILE A 256 -13.59 10.98 -4.17
CA ILE A 256 -13.29 10.47 -5.50
C ILE A 256 -14.41 10.92 -6.44
N VAL A 257 -14.15 12.00 -7.20
CA VAL A 257 -15.09 12.55 -8.19
C VAL A 257 -14.61 12.38 -9.62
N THR A 258 -13.29 12.26 -9.82
CA THR A 258 -12.68 12.07 -11.13
C THR A 258 -11.79 10.83 -11.18
N ILE A 259 -11.48 10.41 -12.41
CA ILE A 259 -10.45 9.40 -12.68
C ILE A 259 -9.08 9.85 -12.16
N LEU A 260 -8.78 11.15 -12.17
CA LEU A 260 -7.53 11.67 -11.63
C LEU A 260 -7.44 11.48 -10.11
N ASP A 261 -8.55 11.66 -9.38
CA ASP A 261 -8.61 11.39 -7.94
C ASP A 261 -8.35 9.92 -7.65
N LEU A 262 -8.90 9.01 -8.48
CA LEU A 262 -8.58 7.58 -8.38
C LEU A 262 -7.09 7.31 -8.57
N VAL A 263 -6.46 7.85 -9.61
CA VAL A 263 -5.03 7.65 -9.88
C VAL A 263 -4.18 8.14 -8.70
N ARG A 264 -4.47 9.33 -8.17
CA ARG A 264 -3.78 9.92 -7.02
C ARG A 264 -3.88 9.04 -5.78
N GLU A 265 -5.09 8.56 -5.46
CA GLU A 265 -5.31 7.72 -4.29
C GLU A 265 -4.73 6.32 -4.47
N ILE A 266 -4.90 5.68 -5.63
CA ILE A 266 -4.27 4.38 -5.94
C ILE A 266 -2.75 4.48 -5.74
N ARG A 267 -2.14 5.55 -6.27
CA ARG A 267 -0.70 5.81 -6.11
C ARG A 267 -0.31 6.03 -4.66
N TYR A 268 -1.04 6.89 -3.94
CA TYR A 268 -0.78 7.19 -2.54
C TYR A 268 -0.81 5.92 -1.68
N VAL A 269 -1.83 5.08 -1.83
CA VAL A 269 -1.99 3.84 -1.03
C VAL A 269 -0.95 2.77 -1.40
N ALA A 270 -0.51 2.74 -2.65
CA ALA A 270 0.54 1.81 -3.09
C ALA A 270 1.93 2.23 -2.62
N LYS A 271 2.21 3.55 -2.55
CA LYS A 271 3.52 4.12 -2.18
C LYS A 271 3.71 4.26 -0.68
N GLU A 272 2.69 4.72 0.03
CA GLU A 272 2.81 5.09 1.44
C GLU A 272 2.43 3.91 2.34
N ASN A 273 3.26 3.62 3.34
CA ASN A 273 2.92 2.67 4.40
C ASN A 273 1.95 3.32 5.38
N VAL A 274 0.68 3.48 4.95
CA VAL A 274 -0.35 4.16 5.73
C VAL A 274 -0.60 3.41 7.04
N ASN A 275 -0.43 4.11 8.16
CA ASN A 275 -0.54 3.52 9.51
C ASN A 275 -1.98 3.37 10.02
N ALA A 276 -2.98 3.83 9.27
CA ALA A 276 -4.40 3.81 9.60
C ALA A 276 -5.26 3.37 8.40
N ASP A 277 -6.48 2.92 8.67
CA ASP A 277 -7.46 2.65 7.62
C ASP A 277 -7.85 3.94 6.89
N LEU A 278 -8.23 3.81 5.63
CA LEU A 278 -8.50 4.92 4.73
C LEU A 278 -9.99 5.00 4.43
N TYR A 279 -10.49 6.22 4.24
CA TYR A 279 -11.90 6.47 3.98
C TYR A 279 -12.06 7.26 2.69
N TYR A 280 -12.94 6.77 1.81
CA TYR A 280 -13.20 7.35 0.51
C TYR A 280 -14.69 7.55 0.31
N ALA A 281 -15.09 8.75 -0.09
CA ALA A 281 -16.42 9.01 -0.61
C ALA A 281 -16.41 8.80 -2.13
N LEU A 282 -17.34 7.97 -2.62
CA LEU A 282 -17.62 7.76 -4.04
C LEU A 282 -19.14 7.79 -4.22
N ASN A 283 -19.63 8.73 -5.03
CA ASN A 283 -21.03 9.15 -5.01
C ASN A 283 -21.43 9.55 -3.57
N ASP A 284 -22.56 9.05 -3.08
CA ASP A 284 -23.08 9.37 -1.74
C ASP A 284 -22.64 8.35 -0.68
N ILE A 285 -21.69 7.47 -0.99
CA ILE A 285 -21.29 6.36 -0.12
C ILE A 285 -19.86 6.54 0.34
N VAL A 286 -19.65 6.34 1.65
CA VAL A 286 -18.34 6.31 2.28
C VAL A 286 -17.89 4.86 2.41
N TYR A 287 -16.71 4.57 1.91
CA TYR A 287 -16.06 3.27 1.95
C TYR A 287 -14.85 3.32 2.87
N LYS A 288 -14.68 2.29 3.68
CA LYS A 288 -13.47 2.04 4.47
C LYS A 288 -12.59 1.03 3.73
N VAL A 289 -11.33 1.39 3.52
CA VAL A 289 -10.29 0.54 2.94
C VAL A 289 -9.27 0.21 4.02
N GLU A 290 -9.15 -1.07 4.35
CA GLU A 290 -8.22 -1.55 5.36
C GLU A 290 -6.77 -1.40 4.91
N LYS A 291 -5.94 -0.81 5.77
CA LYS A 291 -4.58 -0.40 5.39
C LYS A 291 -3.67 -1.53 4.91
N ARG A 292 -3.81 -2.74 5.47
CA ARG A 292 -2.93 -3.89 5.21
C ARG A 292 -3.47 -4.81 4.12
N THR A 293 -4.75 -5.13 4.20
CA THR A 293 -5.40 -6.14 3.36
C THR A 293 -6.01 -5.53 2.10
N LEU A 294 -6.27 -4.22 2.11
CA LEU A 294 -7.03 -3.48 1.10
C LEU A 294 -8.47 -4.01 0.95
N TYR A 295 -8.99 -4.69 1.98
CA TYR A 295 -10.40 -5.04 2.00
C TYR A 295 -11.24 -3.78 2.11
N VAL A 296 -12.33 -3.78 1.34
CA VAL A 296 -13.26 -2.66 1.27
C VAL A 296 -14.54 -3.04 1.99
N SER A 297 -15.03 -2.12 2.82
CA SER A 297 -16.34 -2.19 3.44
C SER A 297 -17.09 -0.88 3.22
N ILE A 298 -18.41 -0.94 3.19
CA ILE A 298 -19.25 0.25 3.27
C ILE A 298 -19.20 0.75 4.71
N ALA A 299 -18.91 2.02 4.90
CA ALA A 299 -18.79 2.65 6.21
C ALA A 299 -20.00 3.55 6.52
N GLY A 300 -20.52 4.25 5.53
CA GLY A 300 -21.67 5.14 5.70
C GLY A 300 -22.23 5.65 4.39
N LYS A 301 -23.33 6.40 4.46
CA LYS A 301 -23.98 7.04 3.32
C LYS A 301 -24.39 8.47 3.69
N THR A 302 -24.18 9.42 2.79
CA THR A 302 -24.66 10.79 2.92
C THR A 302 -26.15 10.83 2.60
N MET A 303 -26.97 11.22 3.57
CA MET A 303 -28.44 11.14 3.50
C MET A 303 -29.09 12.31 4.24
N ASP A 304 -30.36 12.59 3.96
CA ASP A 304 -31.17 13.47 4.78
C ASP A 304 -31.44 12.79 6.13
N PRO A 305 -31.03 13.37 7.28
CA PRO A 305 -31.30 12.78 8.60
C PRO A 305 -32.80 12.65 8.92
N GLN A 306 -33.68 13.35 8.20
CA GLN A 306 -35.13 13.26 8.37
C GLN A 306 -35.76 12.10 7.59
N ASP A 307 -35.09 11.53 6.58
CA ASP A 307 -35.59 10.37 5.83
C ASP A 307 -35.30 9.05 6.59
N GLN A 308 -36.08 8.81 7.64
CA GLN A 308 -35.95 7.62 8.47
C GLN A 308 -36.17 6.32 7.69
N ASP A 309 -37.00 6.32 6.65
CA ASP A 309 -37.25 5.15 5.83
C ASP A 309 -36.02 4.77 5.00
N GLU A 310 -35.33 5.75 4.41
CA GLU A 310 -34.08 5.51 3.69
C GLU A 310 -32.97 5.04 4.65
N ILE A 311 -32.86 5.65 5.83
CA ILE A 311 -31.91 5.26 6.88
C ILE A 311 -32.13 3.80 7.31
N LEU A 312 -33.37 3.40 7.59
CA LEU A 312 -33.70 2.03 7.99
C LEU A 312 -33.45 1.03 6.86
N ARG A 313 -33.73 1.39 5.60
CA ARG A 313 -33.42 0.55 4.44
C ARG A 313 -31.90 0.35 4.29
N PHE A 314 -31.12 1.43 4.35
CA PHE A 314 -29.67 1.39 4.23
C PHE A 314 -29.03 0.59 5.37
N THR A 315 -29.30 1.00 6.62
CA THR A 315 -28.73 0.33 7.79
C THR A 315 -29.19 -1.12 7.91
N GLY A 316 -30.42 -1.45 7.50
CA GLY A 316 -30.95 -2.81 7.41
C GLY A 316 -30.25 -3.67 6.35
N ALA A 317 -30.04 -3.13 5.15
CA ALA A 317 -29.40 -3.85 4.03
C ALA A 317 -27.93 -4.20 4.32
N PHE A 318 -27.26 -3.43 5.16
CA PHE A 318 -25.84 -3.59 5.50
C PHE A 318 -25.60 -3.90 6.99
N LYS A 319 -26.65 -4.24 7.75
CA LYS A 319 -26.61 -4.50 9.21
C LYS A 319 -25.77 -5.71 9.63
N ALA A 320 -25.48 -6.61 8.70
CA ALA A 320 -24.77 -7.85 8.95
C ALA A 320 -24.05 -8.31 7.69
N LYS A 321 -22.74 -8.10 7.60
CA LYS A 321 -21.91 -8.88 6.67
C LYS A 321 -20.59 -9.29 7.30
N ARG A 322 -20.16 -10.48 6.89
CA ARG A 322 -18.87 -11.11 7.21
C ARG A 322 -17.75 -10.09 7.03
N GLU A 323 -16.81 -10.10 7.96
CA GLU A 323 -15.51 -9.48 7.75
C GLU A 323 -14.91 -10.05 6.45
N HIS A 324 -14.47 -9.17 5.54
CA HIS A 324 -13.79 -9.51 4.29
C HIS A 324 -14.60 -10.31 3.25
N LEU A 325 -15.46 -9.62 2.51
CA LEU A 325 -16.17 -10.20 1.36
C LEU A 325 -15.23 -10.41 0.17
N THR A 326 -15.38 -11.54 -0.52
CA THR A 326 -14.66 -11.78 -1.78
C THR A 326 -15.33 -11.03 -2.93
N LEU A 327 -14.61 -10.80 -4.04
CA LEU A 327 -15.20 -10.22 -5.25
C LEU A 327 -16.39 -11.05 -5.78
N ARG A 328 -16.35 -12.37 -5.60
CA ARG A 328 -17.47 -13.27 -5.93
C ARG A 328 -18.71 -12.98 -5.07
N ASP A 329 -18.54 -12.72 -3.79
CA ASP A 329 -19.63 -12.36 -2.88
C ASP A 329 -20.21 -10.99 -3.23
N LEU A 330 -19.34 -10.01 -3.53
CA LEU A 330 -19.75 -8.66 -3.90
C LEU A 330 -20.54 -8.62 -5.21
N ARG A 331 -20.18 -9.50 -6.16
CA ARG A 331 -20.87 -9.63 -7.45
C ARG A 331 -22.26 -10.25 -7.34
N GLN A 332 -22.57 -11.00 -6.28
CA GLN A 332 -23.81 -11.78 -6.22
C GLN A 332 -25.05 -10.89 -6.39
N GLY A 333 -25.87 -11.13 -7.41
CA GLY A 333 -27.08 -10.33 -7.67
C GLY A 333 -26.83 -9.01 -8.41
N LEU A 334 -25.60 -8.75 -8.87
CA LEU A 334 -25.27 -7.66 -9.79
C LEU A 334 -25.26 -8.19 -11.24
N LYS A 335 -25.81 -7.43 -12.19
CA LYS A 335 -25.80 -7.81 -13.61
C LYS A 335 -24.58 -7.22 -14.32
N ALA A 336 -23.67 -8.04 -14.81
CA ALA A 336 -22.39 -7.58 -15.37
C ALA A 336 -22.51 -6.47 -16.44
N SER A 337 -23.57 -6.47 -17.25
CA SER A 337 -23.84 -5.43 -18.25
C SER A 337 -24.06 -4.03 -17.66
N GLU A 338 -24.46 -3.90 -16.39
CA GLU A 338 -24.71 -2.62 -15.72
C GLU A 338 -23.42 -1.95 -15.21
N PHE A 339 -22.28 -2.65 -15.20
CA PHE A 339 -21.05 -2.16 -14.58
C PHE A 339 -20.46 -0.92 -15.29
N ASN A 340 -20.43 -0.91 -16.63
CA ASN A 340 -19.92 0.26 -17.35
C ASN A 340 -20.88 1.44 -17.27
N ASP A 341 -22.18 1.19 -17.23
CA ASP A 341 -23.17 2.23 -17.00
C ASP A 341 -22.99 2.86 -15.61
N PHE A 342 -22.73 2.07 -14.57
CA PHE A 342 -22.35 2.55 -13.24
C PHE A 342 -21.07 3.41 -13.28
N CYS A 343 -20.00 2.92 -13.91
CA CYS A 343 -18.73 3.65 -14.01
C CYS A 343 -18.93 4.99 -14.73
N ARG A 344 -19.67 4.98 -15.83
CA ARG A 344 -19.98 6.17 -16.62
C ARG A 344 -20.78 7.20 -15.83
N GLN A 345 -21.84 6.79 -15.15
CA GLN A 345 -22.64 7.70 -14.32
C GLN A 345 -21.76 8.36 -13.26
N THR A 346 -21.05 7.54 -12.49
CA THR A 346 -20.16 7.97 -11.39
C THR A 346 -19.15 9.04 -11.83
N PHE A 347 -18.48 8.87 -12.99
CA PHE A 347 -17.44 9.80 -13.46
C PHE A 347 -17.91 10.87 -14.45
N GLN A 348 -19.22 10.94 -14.76
CA GLN A 348 -19.82 12.02 -15.56
C GLN A 348 -20.70 12.97 -14.73
N PHE A 349 -20.51 12.99 -13.40
CA PHE A 349 -21.27 13.82 -12.44
C PHE A 349 -22.79 13.62 -12.49
N ARG A 350 -23.24 12.51 -13.08
CA ARG A 350 -24.61 12.03 -12.91
C ARG A 350 -24.51 11.10 -11.73
N GLN A 351 -24.92 11.55 -10.55
CA GLN A 351 -25.14 10.65 -9.42
C GLN A 351 -25.84 9.40 -9.95
N CYS A 352 -25.53 8.23 -9.39
CA CYS A 352 -26.02 6.95 -9.92
C CYS A 352 -27.56 6.84 -9.77
N GLU A 353 -28.26 7.59 -10.60
CA GLU A 353 -29.69 7.85 -10.60
C GLU A 353 -30.37 6.69 -11.32
N GLY A 354 -31.34 6.07 -10.65
CA GLY A 354 -32.17 5.02 -11.23
C GLY A 354 -31.54 3.62 -11.29
N SER A 355 -30.29 3.43 -10.88
CA SER A 355 -29.76 2.08 -10.66
C SER A 355 -30.10 1.62 -9.23
N SER A 356 -30.86 0.53 -9.09
CA SER A 356 -31.31 0.01 -7.80
C SER A 356 -30.19 -0.58 -6.92
N ASN A 357 -28.92 -0.33 -7.25
CA ASN A 357 -27.76 -1.01 -6.66
C ASN A 357 -26.49 -0.13 -6.57
N CYS A 358 -26.58 1.21 -6.60
CA CYS A 358 -25.41 2.10 -6.56
C CYS A 358 -24.43 1.74 -5.43
N GLU A 359 -24.93 1.46 -4.22
CA GLU A 359 -24.12 1.11 -3.07
C GLU A 359 -23.34 -0.19 -3.30
N ARG A 360 -23.97 -1.17 -3.96
CA ARG A 360 -23.39 -2.48 -4.23
C ARG A 360 -22.40 -2.43 -5.37
N TRP A 361 -22.69 -1.66 -6.43
CA TRP A 361 -21.77 -1.45 -7.52
C TRP A 361 -20.55 -0.63 -7.09
N GLY A 362 -20.73 0.40 -6.27
CA GLY A 362 -19.61 1.15 -5.70
C GLY A 362 -18.76 0.30 -4.76
N HIS A 363 -19.36 -0.59 -3.95
CA HIS A 363 -18.60 -1.55 -3.13
C HIS A 363 -17.80 -2.51 -4.01
N TYR A 364 -18.42 -3.07 -5.05
CA TYR A 364 -17.72 -3.92 -6.01
C TYR A 364 -16.60 -3.17 -6.72
N PHE A 365 -16.83 -1.95 -7.19
CA PHE A 365 -15.85 -1.11 -7.88
C PHE A 365 -14.65 -0.79 -7.00
N MET A 366 -14.87 -0.37 -5.76
CA MET A 366 -13.78 -0.07 -4.84
C MET A 366 -12.95 -1.32 -4.53
N ALA A 367 -13.55 -2.51 -4.49
CA ALA A 367 -12.82 -3.75 -4.29
C ALA A 367 -12.09 -4.22 -5.56
N ALA A 368 -12.79 -4.33 -6.70
CA ALA A 368 -12.30 -4.91 -7.95
C ALA A 368 -11.39 -3.97 -8.73
N VAL A 369 -11.67 -2.66 -8.71
CA VAL A 369 -10.89 -1.68 -9.47
C VAL A 369 -9.89 -0.99 -8.55
N PHE A 370 -10.34 -0.30 -7.50
CA PHE A 370 -9.44 0.50 -6.67
C PHE A 370 -8.43 -0.37 -5.91
N SER A 371 -8.88 -1.32 -5.09
CA SER A 371 -7.97 -2.15 -4.28
C SER A 371 -7.08 -3.06 -5.13
N GLU A 372 -7.58 -3.69 -6.20
CA GLU A 372 -6.73 -4.48 -7.10
C GLU A 372 -5.72 -3.63 -7.85
N SER A 373 -6.05 -2.37 -8.17
CA SER A 373 -5.09 -1.43 -8.78
C SER A 373 -4.01 -0.98 -7.80
N VAL A 374 -4.34 -0.79 -6.53
CA VAL A 374 -3.34 -0.57 -5.48
C VAL A 374 -2.39 -1.77 -5.39
N ARG A 375 -2.91 -3.00 -5.52
CA ARG A 375 -2.07 -4.21 -5.54
C ARG A 375 -1.18 -4.23 -6.76
N ASN A 376 -1.72 -4.09 -7.96
CA ASN A 376 -0.98 -4.11 -9.22
C ASN A 376 -1.46 -2.98 -10.14
N PHE A 377 -0.61 -2.00 -10.40
CA PHE A 377 -0.99 -0.82 -11.19
C PHE A 377 -1.41 -1.16 -12.62
N ARG A 378 -0.93 -2.27 -13.20
CA ARG A 378 -1.36 -2.73 -14.53
C ARG A 378 -2.87 -2.95 -14.62
N THR A 379 -3.50 -3.32 -13.50
CA THR A 379 -4.94 -3.51 -13.38
C THR A 379 -5.71 -2.25 -13.78
N PHE A 380 -5.28 -1.07 -13.32
CA PHE A 380 -5.98 0.18 -13.63
C PHE A 380 -5.84 0.57 -15.10
N SER A 381 -4.64 0.40 -15.66
CA SER A 381 -4.38 0.62 -17.08
C SER A 381 -5.31 -0.25 -17.95
N LEU A 382 -5.44 -1.54 -17.61
CA LEU A 382 -6.36 -2.46 -18.30
C LEU A 382 -7.84 -2.11 -18.10
N PHE A 383 -8.22 -1.67 -16.89
CA PHE A 383 -9.57 -1.22 -16.61
C PHE A 383 -9.97 -0.06 -17.51
N LEU A 384 -9.13 1.00 -17.56
CA LEU A 384 -9.36 2.16 -18.42
C LEU A 384 -9.46 1.75 -19.89
N MET A 385 -8.55 0.90 -20.37
CA MET A 385 -8.61 0.36 -21.72
C MET A 385 -9.93 -0.34 -22.02
N SER A 386 -10.37 -1.21 -21.12
CA SER A 386 -11.57 -2.03 -21.32
C SER A 386 -12.84 -1.18 -21.35
N VAL A 387 -12.95 -0.21 -20.45
CA VAL A 387 -14.08 0.74 -20.42
C VAL A 387 -14.09 1.59 -21.69
N ILE A 388 -12.94 2.11 -22.11
CA ILE A 388 -12.80 2.89 -23.35
C ILE A 388 -13.23 2.06 -24.55
N ALA A 389 -12.70 0.84 -24.71
CA ALA A 389 -13.05 -0.04 -25.81
C ALA A 389 -14.53 -0.39 -25.83
N CYS A 390 -15.14 -0.60 -24.66
CA CYS A 390 -16.57 -0.81 -24.55
C CYS A 390 -17.37 0.41 -25.04
N GLU A 391 -17.04 1.61 -24.56
CA GLU A 391 -17.77 2.83 -24.93
C GLU A 391 -17.67 3.15 -26.43
N VAL A 392 -16.49 2.98 -27.04
CA VAL A 392 -16.33 3.23 -28.49
C VAL A 392 -17.00 2.18 -29.36
N SER A 393 -17.18 0.95 -28.84
CA SER A 393 -17.82 -0.15 -29.58
C SER A 393 -19.32 -0.28 -29.35
N ARG A 394 -19.89 0.53 -28.45
CA ARG A 394 -21.32 0.54 -28.10
C ARG A 394 -22.26 0.71 -29.30
N PHE A 395 -21.77 1.30 -30.39
CA PHE A 395 -22.54 1.51 -31.63
C PHE A 395 -22.50 0.33 -32.61
N GLN A 396 -21.72 -0.74 -32.34
CA GLN A 396 -21.46 -1.83 -33.29
C GLN A 396 -22.16 -3.18 -32.98
N GLY A 397 -22.95 -3.29 -31.91
CA GLY A 397 -23.69 -4.53 -31.58
C GLY A 397 -23.76 -4.84 -30.07
N PRO A 398 -24.33 -5.99 -29.67
CA PRO A 398 -24.59 -6.33 -28.27
C PRO A 398 -23.28 -6.46 -27.45
N ASP A 399 -23.40 -6.25 -26.14
CA ASP A 399 -22.33 -6.15 -25.14
C ASP A 399 -21.19 -7.17 -25.37
N ASP A 400 -20.05 -6.67 -25.84
CA ASP A 400 -18.82 -7.43 -26.02
C ASP A 400 -18.34 -7.93 -24.65
N GLN A 401 -17.76 -9.13 -24.58
CA GLN A 401 -17.19 -9.67 -23.34
C GLN A 401 -16.16 -8.70 -22.70
N ILE A 402 -15.53 -7.82 -23.48
CA ILE A 402 -14.65 -6.73 -23.01
C ILE A 402 -15.37 -5.79 -22.02
N CYS A 403 -16.64 -5.48 -22.28
CA CYS A 403 -17.47 -4.62 -21.43
C CYS A 403 -17.66 -5.20 -20.02
N THR A 404 -17.57 -6.52 -19.88
CA THR A 404 -17.78 -7.23 -18.61
C THR A 404 -16.50 -7.82 -18.02
N ALA A 405 -15.32 -7.52 -18.60
CA ALA A 405 -14.06 -8.17 -18.24
C ALA A 405 -13.69 -8.02 -16.76
N PHE A 406 -14.03 -6.88 -16.15
CA PHE A 406 -13.78 -6.59 -14.73
C PHE A 406 -14.86 -7.09 -13.77
N VAL A 407 -15.89 -7.78 -14.28
CA VAL A 407 -16.97 -8.38 -13.48
C VAL A 407 -16.88 -9.92 -13.50
N GLY A 408 -16.01 -10.49 -14.34
CA GLY A 408 -15.95 -11.92 -14.65
C GLY A 408 -14.65 -12.61 -14.25
N GLU A 409 -14.49 -13.84 -14.74
CA GLU A 409 -13.25 -14.62 -14.63
C GLU A 409 -12.07 -14.00 -15.42
N ASP A 410 -12.40 -13.11 -16.36
CA ASP A 410 -11.44 -12.35 -17.17
C ASP A 410 -10.67 -11.28 -16.35
N HIS A 411 -11.12 -10.97 -15.13
CA HIS A 411 -10.45 -10.00 -14.28
C HIS A 411 -9.04 -10.51 -13.90
N PRO A 412 -7.95 -9.80 -14.26
CA PRO A 412 -6.60 -10.34 -14.15
C PRO A 412 -6.16 -10.71 -12.74
N MET A 413 -6.61 -9.94 -11.75
CA MET A 413 -6.30 -10.16 -10.34
C MET A 413 -7.29 -11.09 -9.61
N VAL A 414 -8.35 -11.57 -10.27
CA VAL A 414 -9.34 -12.49 -9.66
C VAL A 414 -8.92 -13.93 -9.94
N GLY A 415 -8.75 -14.73 -8.88
CA GLY A 415 -8.45 -16.16 -8.95
C GLY A 415 -8.80 -16.91 -7.66
N ALA A 416 -8.52 -18.21 -7.61
CA ALA A 416 -8.86 -19.07 -6.47
C ALA A 416 -7.99 -18.81 -5.21
N GLY A 417 -6.98 -17.94 -5.29
CA GLY A 417 -6.02 -17.66 -4.22
C GLY A 417 -6.08 -16.22 -3.70
N THR A 418 -5.64 -16.02 -2.47
CA THR A 418 -5.46 -14.70 -1.87
C THR A 418 -4.28 -13.97 -2.50
N TRP A 419 -4.34 -12.64 -2.57
CA TRP A 419 -3.19 -11.77 -2.89
C TRP A 419 -1.94 -12.21 -2.08
N LEU A 420 -0.91 -12.63 -2.81
CA LEU A 420 0.22 -13.40 -2.28
C LEU A 420 1.21 -12.57 -1.46
N GLU A 421 1.47 -11.33 -1.87
CA GLU A 421 2.51 -10.49 -1.27
C GLU A 421 1.89 -9.18 -0.79
N ARG A 422 1.32 -9.19 0.42
CA ARG A 422 0.64 -8.03 1.03
C ARG A 422 1.53 -6.80 1.21
N ASP A 423 2.84 -7.04 1.25
CA ASP A 423 3.88 -6.04 1.43
C ASP A 423 4.33 -5.42 0.10
N LYS A 424 3.90 -5.97 -1.05
CA LYS A 424 4.21 -5.44 -2.38
C LYS A 424 2.98 -4.89 -3.09
N ARG A 425 3.08 -3.66 -3.56
CA ARG A 425 1.98 -2.90 -4.18
C ARG A 425 2.46 -2.16 -5.42
N GLY A 426 1.51 -1.61 -6.16
CA GLY A 426 1.75 -0.78 -7.33
C GLY A 426 2.54 -1.52 -8.40
N PHE A 427 3.71 -1.00 -8.76
CA PHE A 427 4.60 -1.61 -9.74
C PHE A 427 5.13 -3.00 -9.36
N TYR A 428 5.24 -3.28 -8.06
CA TYR A 428 5.88 -4.49 -7.56
C TYR A 428 4.89 -5.60 -7.17
N GLY A 429 3.59 -5.34 -7.14
CA GLY A 429 2.62 -6.30 -6.57
C GLY A 429 2.48 -7.61 -7.34
N CYS A 430 2.90 -7.64 -8.60
CA CYS A 430 3.01 -8.84 -9.43
C CYS A 430 4.45 -8.98 -9.96
N SER A 431 5.45 -8.88 -9.07
CA SER A 431 6.87 -9.11 -9.35
C SER A 431 7.38 -10.34 -8.59
N LEU A 432 8.41 -11.01 -9.11
CA LEU A 432 9.05 -12.12 -8.40
C LEU A 432 10.14 -11.61 -7.44
N SER A 433 10.00 -11.82 -6.12
CA SER A 433 11.14 -11.78 -5.18
C SER A 433 11.45 -13.14 -4.57
N THR A 434 12.67 -13.23 -4.05
CA THR A 434 13.30 -14.39 -3.41
C THR A 434 12.88 -14.62 -1.94
N ALA A 435 11.97 -13.81 -1.37
CA ALA A 435 11.83 -13.65 0.08
C ALA A 435 10.58 -14.28 0.74
N ASP A 436 9.84 -15.19 0.10
CA ASP A 436 8.46 -15.50 0.53
C ASP A 436 8.15 -16.99 0.79
N GLU A 437 7.03 -17.23 1.49
CA GLU A 437 6.53 -18.53 1.99
C GLU A 437 6.13 -19.54 0.90
N TRP A 438 5.89 -19.08 -0.33
CA TRP A 438 5.51 -19.92 -1.47
C TRP A 438 6.74 -20.48 -2.17
N THR A 439 6.64 -21.71 -2.69
CA THR A 439 7.73 -22.23 -3.52
C THR A 439 7.88 -21.35 -4.76
N LYS A 440 9.11 -21.18 -5.25
CA LYS A 440 9.40 -20.43 -6.49
C LYS A 440 8.49 -20.86 -7.65
N ARG A 441 8.08 -22.14 -7.68
CA ARG A 441 7.18 -22.72 -8.68
C ARG A 441 5.77 -22.16 -8.58
N ASP A 442 5.18 -22.14 -7.39
CA ASP A 442 3.79 -21.70 -7.20
C ASP A 442 3.60 -20.21 -7.52
N LYS A 443 4.60 -19.40 -7.18
CA LYS A 443 4.63 -17.98 -7.58
C LYS A 443 4.66 -17.77 -9.07
N LEU A 444 5.46 -18.59 -9.75
CA LEU A 444 5.63 -18.48 -11.20
C LEU A 444 4.34 -18.90 -11.91
N VAL A 445 3.67 -19.95 -11.41
CA VAL A 445 2.34 -20.36 -11.89
C VAL A 445 1.29 -19.27 -11.66
N TRP A 446 1.26 -18.65 -10.48
CA TRP A 446 0.33 -17.55 -10.20
C TRP A 446 0.59 -16.33 -11.08
N LEU A 447 1.85 -15.89 -11.18
CA LEU A 447 2.23 -14.74 -12.01
C LEU A 447 1.89 -15.01 -13.48
N GLU A 448 2.18 -16.21 -13.96
CA GLU A 448 1.85 -16.63 -15.31
C GLU A 448 0.35 -16.59 -15.60
N GLU A 449 -0.49 -16.99 -14.64
CA GLU A 449 -1.95 -16.90 -14.77
C GLU A 449 -2.44 -15.45 -14.84
N VAL A 450 -1.89 -14.55 -14.01
CA VAL A 450 -2.19 -13.12 -14.06
C VAL A 450 -1.78 -12.54 -15.42
N LEU A 451 -0.53 -12.77 -15.85
CA LEU A 451 0.00 -12.26 -17.12
C LEU A 451 -0.76 -12.79 -18.34
N ARG A 452 -1.19 -14.05 -18.29
CA ARG A 452 -2.03 -14.65 -19.35
C ARG A 452 -3.34 -13.88 -19.49
N LYS A 453 -4.02 -13.57 -18.38
CA LYS A 453 -5.27 -12.77 -18.39
C LYS A 453 -5.00 -11.33 -18.83
N GLU A 454 -3.96 -10.68 -18.30
CA GLU A 454 -3.56 -9.32 -18.68
C GLU A 454 -3.29 -9.22 -20.19
N ASN A 455 -2.49 -10.14 -20.74
CA ASN A 455 -2.13 -10.16 -22.16
C ASN A 455 -3.35 -10.43 -23.06
N ALA A 456 -4.22 -11.37 -22.68
CA ALA A 456 -5.43 -11.69 -23.43
C ALA A 456 -6.41 -10.50 -23.45
N LEU A 457 -6.63 -9.87 -22.30
CA LEU A 457 -7.51 -8.71 -22.20
C LEU A 457 -6.94 -7.52 -22.97
N PHE A 458 -5.64 -7.23 -22.83
CA PHE A 458 -4.98 -6.18 -23.60
C PHE A 458 -5.15 -6.38 -25.11
N SER A 459 -4.83 -7.59 -25.59
CA SER A 459 -4.88 -7.93 -27.02
C SER A 459 -6.29 -7.75 -27.60
N ARG A 460 -7.31 -8.27 -26.90
CA ARG A 460 -8.73 -8.14 -27.31
C ARG A 460 -9.17 -6.68 -27.34
N THR A 461 -8.81 -5.93 -26.30
CA THR A 461 -9.18 -4.52 -26.13
C THR A 461 -8.53 -3.66 -27.21
N LYS A 462 -7.23 -3.86 -27.48
CA LYS A 462 -6.51 -3.20 -28.57
C LYS A 462 -7.14 -3.51 -29.92
N ALA A 463 -7.39 -4.78 -30.24
CA ALA A 463 -8.00 -5.17 -31.50
C ALA A 463 -9.36 -4.48 -31.72
N LYS A 464 -10.16 -4.38 -30.65
CA LYS A 464 -11.46 -3.69 -30.69
C LYS A 464 -11.31 -2.21 -30.97
N MET A 465 -10.41 -1.52 -30.27
CA MET A 465 -10.19 -0.10 -30.48
C MET A 465 -9.67 0.19 -31.90
N VAL A 466 -8.74 -0.61 -32.41
CA VAL A 466 -8.24 -0.49 -33.81
C VAL A 466 -9.37 -0.72 -34.83
N SER A 467 -10.27 -1.67 -34.59
CA SER A 467 -11.40 -1.94 -35.50
C SER A 467 -12.37 -0.77 -35.65
N VAL A 468 -12.42 0.14 -34.66
CA VAL A 468 -13.32 1.30 -34.64
C VAL A 468 -12.67 2.53 -35.26
N TYR A 469 -11.36 2.76 -35.01
CA TYR A 469 -10.65 3.97 -35.48
C TYR A 469 -9.96 3.80 -36.85
N GLY A 470 -9.96 2.58 -37.42
CA GLY A 470 -9.36 2.28 -38.73
C GLY A 470 -7.89 1.87 -38.64
N GLN A 471 -7.37 1.22 -39.70
CA GLN A 471 -5.99 0.73 -39.81
C GLN A 471 -4.92 1.83 -39.96
N GLN A 472 -5.22 3.10 -39.67
CA GLN A 472 -4.16 4.11 -39.65
C GLN A 472 -3.23 3.80 -38.48
N GLU A 473 -1.93 4.00 -38.67
CA GLU A 473 -0.84 3.84 -37.70
C GLU A 473 -0.95 4.84 -36.52
N ASP A 474 -2.15 5.03 -35.98
CA ASP A 474 -2.34 5.74 -34.73
C ASP A 474 -1.74 4.87 -33.62
N ALA A 475 -0.67 5.36 -33.00
CA ALA A 475 -0.06 4.69 -31.86
C ALA A 475 -1.14 4.45 -30.78
N GLU A 476 -0.98 3.44 -29.92
CA GLU A 476 -1.96 3.16 -28.87
C GLU A 476 -2.29 4.44 -28.07
N LEU A 477 -1.28 5.28 -27.84
CA LEU A 477 -1.35 6.61 -27.23
C LEU A 477 -2.26 7.60 -27.99
N ASP A 478 -2.28 7.58 -29.31
CA ASP A 478 -3.12 8.45 -30.13
C ASP A 478 -4.59 8.02 -30.04
N ILE A 479 -4.86 6.71 -29.94
CA ILE A 479 -6.21 6.21 -29.68
C ILE A 479 -6.69 6.65 -28.29
N PHE A 480 -5.84 6.56 -27.26
CA PHE A 480 -6.16 7.10 -25.93
C PHE A 480 -6.40 8.62 -25.94
N GLY A 481 -5.64 9.37 -26.74
CA GLY A 481 -5.82 10.81 -26.90
C GLY A 481 -7.10 11.18 -27.65
N LYS A 482 -7.54 10.37 -28.61
CA LYS A 482 -8.73 10.61 -29.44
C LYS A 482 -10.05 10.29 -28.73
N VAL A 483 -10.05 9.37 -27.76
CA VAL A 483 -11.28 8.91 -27.08
C VAL A 483 -11.99 9.99 -26.23
N LYS A 484 -11.42 11.19 -25.98
CA LYS A 484 -12.10 12.36 -25.36
C LYS A 484 -12.86 12.13 -24.02
N VAL A 485 -12.78 10.96 -23.40
CA VAL A 485 -13.38 10.67 -22.08
C VAL A 485 -12.43 11.02 -20.93
N ILE A 486 -11.15 11.24 -21.25
CA ILE A 486 -10.12 11.71 -20.31
C ILE A 486 -9.90 13.18 -20.61
N ASN A 487 -10.20 14.03 -19.64
CA ASN A 487 -10.22 15.49 -19.76
C ASN A 487 -8.94 16.03 -20.46
N GLN A 488 -9.11 16.96 -21.42
CA GLN A 488 -8.07 17.49 -22.32
C GLN A 488 -6.80 18.01 -21.64
N TYR A 489 -6.86 18.35 -20.35
CA TYR A 489 -5.77 18.98 -19.60
C TYR A 489 -4.78 17.99 -18.96
N ALA A 490 -5.17 16.75 -18.63
CA ALA A 490 -4.25 15.80 -17.97
C ALA A 490 -3.41 14.99 -18.97
N PHE A 491 -3.93 14.75 -20.17
CA PHE A 491 -3.28 13.91 -21.18
C PHE A 491 -2.29 14.69 -22.09
N SER A 492 -2.48 16.00 -22.25
CA SER A 492 -1.63 16.85 -23.09
C SER A 492 -0.24 17.07 -22.47
N SER A 493 -0.18 17.33 -21.14
CA SER A 493 1.08 17.39 -20.39
C SER A 493 1.83 16.04 -20.35
N PHE A 494 1.07 14.95 -20.50
CA PHE A 494 1.55 13.57 -20.44
C PHE A 494 2.17 13.09 -21.77
N ILE A 495 1.58 13.39 -22.93
CA ILE A 495 2.16 13.10 -24.25
C ILE A 495 3.47 13.86 -24.48
N GLU A 496 3.57 15.10 -24.00
CA GLU A 496 4.78 15.93 -24.16
C GLU A 496 5.97 15.41 -23.33
N TYR A 497 5.73 14.92 -22.10
CA TYR A 497 6.79 14.35 -21.26
C TYR A 497 7.28 12.99 -21.77
N PHE A 498 6.37 12.14 -22.27
CA PHE A 498 6.67 10.75 -22.59
C PHE A 498 7.40 10.55 -23.94
N ARG A 499 7.23 11.46 -24.91
CA ARG A 499 7.97 11.46 -26.20
C ARG A 499 9.51 11.50 -26.02
N GLY A 500 10.00 11.95 -24.86
CA GLY A 500 11.43 12.00 -24.54
C GLY A 500 12.04 10.69 -24.02
N THR A 501 11.26 9.70 -23.61
CA THR A 501 11.75 8.46 -22.97
C THR A 501 11.99 7.32 -23.97
N ASN A 502 12.79 6.30 -23.63
CA ASN A 502 13.00 5.13 -24.51
C ASN A 502 11.74 4.27 -24.61
N GLU A 503 10.97 4.19 -23.54
CA GLU A 503 9.73 3.43 -23.38
C GLU A 503 8.59 4.13 -24.12
N GLY A 504 8.52 5.47 -24.04
CA GLY A 504 7.62 6.27 -24.86
C GLY A 504 7.96 6.26 -26.35
N ARG A 505 9.24 6.11 -26.70
CA ARG A 505 9.65 5.83 -28.08
C ARG A 505 9.25 4.44 -28.59
N LYS A 506 9.04 3.45 -27.72
CA LYS A 506 8.51 2.13 -28.10
C LYS A 506 6.98 2.14 -28.23
N LEU A 507 6.28 2.77 -27.29
CA LEU A 507 4.83 2.94 -27.32
C LEU A 507 4.34 3.83 -28.47
N SER A 508 5.11 4.85 -28.86
CA SER A 508 4.79 5.71 -30.02
C SER A 508 4.97 5.02 -31.38
N ARG A 509 5.63 3.85 -31.45
CA ARG A 509 5.85 3.11 -32.70
C ARG A 509 4.80 2.03 -32.95
N GLY A 510 3.82 1.88 -32.07
CA GLY A 510 2.88 0.77 -32.11
C GLY A 510 3.53 -0.50 -31.56
N CYS A 511 2.87 -1.16 -30.62
CA CYS A 511 3.33 -2.45 -30.16
C CYS A 511 3.07 -3.53 -31.22
N MET A 512 4.07 -3.77 -32.08
CA MET A 512 3.99 -4.84 -33.05
C MET A 512 4.13 -6.19 -32.35
N SER A 513 3.21 -7.10 -32.63
CA SER A 513 3.48 -8.53 -32.41
C SER A 513 4.70 -8.88 -33.26
N HIS A 514 5.79 -9.35 -32.65
CA HIS A 514 6.79 -10.08 -33.41
C HIS A 514 6.07 -11.26 -34.08
N GLN A 515 5.99 -11.22 -35.41
CA GLN A 515 5.57 -12.36 -36.23
C GLN A 515 6.59 -13.49 -36.10
#